data_AF-A5N2D2-F1
#
_entry.id   AF-A5N2D2-F1
#
_cell.length_a   1.000
_cell.length_b   1.000
_cell.length_c   1.000
_cell.angle_alpha   90.00
_cell.angle_beta   90.00
_cell.angle_gamma   90.00
#
_symmetry.space_group_name_H-M   'P 1'
#
loop_
_entity.id
_entity.type
_entity.pdbx_description
1 polymer ?
#
loop_
_entity_poly.entity_id
_entity_poly.type
_entity_poly.pdbx_seq_one_letter_code
_entity_poly.pdbx_strand_id
1 'polypeptide(L)'
;MNIPGKVKIGGFIYEVLEIENLCRDRRNQGESCNNDLTITLEKSLPRPVKESTFIHEIIEQLNDVYMINLEHKQIYDLEAGIYAFIKDNPNVFNEKSIQNTIGIGIKIDDDIAVDDLVDKATNKFVTEFRKTLQDIKK
;
A
#
# COMPACT_ATOMS: atom_id res chain seq x y z
N MET A 1 -5.87 4.28 0.16
CA MET A 1 -4.51 3.71 0.22
C MET A 1 -4.59 2.25 0.63
N ASN A 2 -3.49 1.49 0.54
CA ASN A 2 -3.42 0.16 1.17
C ASN A 2 -2.74 0.28 2.54
N ILE A 3 -3.29 -0.38 3.56
CA ILE A 3 -2.68 -0.46 4.89
C ILE A 3 -1.97 -1.82 4.96
N PRO A 4 -0.63 -1.86 4.99
CA PRO A 4 0.11 -3.11 5.03
C PRO A 4 0.03 -3.73 6.43
N GLY A 5 0.19 -5.05 6.54
CA GLY A 5 0.27 -5.73 7.85
C GLY A 5 1.58 -5.47 8.61
N LYS A 6 2.59 -4.89 7.96
CA LYS A 6 3.86 -4.45 8.57
C LYS A 6 4.38 -3.20 7.90
N VAL A 7 5.03 -2.32 8.65
CA VAL A 7 5.69 -1.12 8.12
C VAL A 7 7.03 -0.91 8.81
N LYS A 8 8.03 -0.44 8.06
CA LYS A 8 9.36 -0.15 8.62
C LYS A 8 9.48 1.34 8.90
N ILE A 9 9.82 1.72 10.12
CA ILE A 9 9.97 3.11 10.57
C ILE A 9 11.28 3.23 11.33
N GLY A 10 12.17 4.13 10.89
CA GLY A 10 13.45 4.41 11.56
C GLY A 10 14.35 3.20 11.87
N GLY A 11 14.24 2.14 11.07
CA GLY A 11 15.01 0.90 11.26
C GLY A 11 14.23 -0.22 11.93
N PHE A 12 13.13 0.09 12.61
CA PHE A 12 12.26 -0.87 13.30
C PHE A 12 11.13 -1.36 12.39
N ILE A 13 10.68 -2.59 12.60
CA ILE A 13 9.55 -3.19 11.85
C ILE A 13 8.37 -3.26 12.80
N TYR A 14 7.34 -2.48 12.51
CA TYR A 14 6.10 -2.46 13.26
C TYR A 14 5.10 -3.43 12.64
N GLU A 15 4.42 -4.20 13.49
CA GLU A 15 3.24 -4.96 13.09
C GLU A 15 2.00 -4.05 13.10
N VAL A 16 1.20 -4.12 12.04
CA VAL A 16 -0.02 -3.33 11.90
C VAL A 16 -1.21 -4.27 12.10
N LEU A 17 -1.98 -4.01 13.15
CA LEU A 17 -3.05 -4.88 13.61
C LEU A 17 -4.37 -4.12 13.64
N GLU A 18 -5.45 -4.77 13.21
CA GLU A 18 -6.80 -4.27 13.44
C GLU A 18 -7.41 -4.96 14.67
N ILE A 19 -7.84 -4.16 15.64
CA ILE A 19 -8.40 -4.65 16.91
C ILE A 19 -9.79 -4.06 17.15
N GLU A 20 -10.63 -4.80 17.87
CA GLU A 20 -12.00 -4.38 18.15
C GLU A 20 -12.08 -3.57 19.45
N ASN A 21 -12.99 -2.59 19.47
CA ASN A 21 -13.35 -1.79 20.65
C ASN A 21 -12.26 -0.86 21.20
N LEU A 22 -11.21 -0.56 20.43
CA LEU A 22 -10.21 0.44 20.80
C LEU A 22 -10.84 1.82 21.03
N CYS A 23 -11.76 2.26 20.16
CA CYS A 23 -12.48 3.52 20.33
C CYS A 23 -13.33 3.53 21.60
N ARG A 24 -13.94 2.40 21.94
CA ARG A 24 -14.83 2.28 23.11
C ARG A 24 -14.01 2.24 24.41
N ASP A 25 -12.97 1.41 24.43
CA ASP A 25 -12.26 1.02 25.63
C ASP A 25 -11.11 1.98 25.97
N ARG A 26 -10.49 2.58 24.94
CA ARG A 26 -9.34 3.49 25.10
C ARG A 26 -9.58 4.92 24.60
N ARG A 27 -10.72 5.18 23.96
CA ARG A 27 -11.07 6.49 23.36
C ARG A 27 -10.12 6.94 22.25
N ASN A 28 -9.41 5.99 21.65
CA ASN A 28 -8.46 6.22 20.57
C ASN A 28 -8.92 5.49 19.30
N GLN A 29 -8.65 6.07 18.14
CA GLN A 29 -8.93 5.45 16.84
C GLN A 29 -7.81 4.51 16.39
N GLY A 30 -6.59 4.82 16.83
CA GLY A 30 -5.38 4.04 16.65
C GLY A 30 -4.44 4.28 17.82
N GLU A 31 -3.47 3.38 17.98
CA GLU A 31 -2.40 3.52 18.95
C GLU A 31 -1.13 2.90 18.40
N SER A 32 0.00 3.54 18.67
CA SER A 32 1.32 3.04 18.32
C SER A 32 2.22 2.93 19.56
N CYS A 33 3.01 1.85 19.61
CA CYS A 33 3.89 1.55 20.73
C CYS A 33 5.28 1.19 20.22
N ASN A 34 6.28 2.00 20.58
CA ASN A 34 7.68 1.78 20.21
C ASN A 34 8.31 0.60 20.96
N ASN A 35 7.82 0.26 22.16
CA ASN A 35 8.33 -0.88 22.93
C ASN A 35 7.88 -2.22 22.33
N ASP A 36 6.60 -2.30 21.94
CA ASP A 36 6.01 -3.53 21.40
C ASP A 36 6.15 -3.62 19.89
N LEU A 37 6.59 -2.54 19.23
CA LEU A 37 6.66 -2.40 17.78
C LEU A 37 5.32 -2.74 17.10
N THR A 38 4.25 -2.14 17.61
CA THR A 38 2.90 -2.33 17.10
C THR A 38 2.24 -1.02 16.74
N ILE A 39 1.48 -1.03 15.66
CA ILE A 39 0.48 -0.02 15.31
C ILE A 39 -0.86 -0.74 15.30
N THR A 40 -1.78 -0.30 16.15
CA THR A 40 -3.12 -0.87 16.25
C THR A 40 -4.15 0.13 15.75
N LEU A 41 -5.16 -0.36 15.04
CA LEU A 41 -6.24 0.45 14.48
C LEU A 41 -7.59 -0.14 14.90
N GLU A 42 -8.57 0.70 15.20
CA GLU A 42 -9.93 0.24 15.43
C GLU A 42 -10.50 -0.39 14.15
N LYS A 43 -10.80 -1.67 14.23
CA LYS A 43 -11.30 -2.49 13.13
C LYS A 43 -12.62 -1.97 12.57
N SER A 44 -13.51 -1.48 13.43
CA SER A 44 -14.85 -1.04 13.05
C SER A 44 -14.92 0.32 12.35
N LEU A 45 -13.82 1.08 12.31
CA LEU A 45 -13.81 2.40 11.67
C LEU A 45 -13.99 2.30 10.15
N PRO A 46 -14.70 3.28 9.54
CA PRO A 46 -14.76 3.41 8.10
C PRO A 46 -13.36 3.48 7.49
N ARG A 47 -13.17 2.85 6.33
CA ARG A 47 -11.86 2.77 5.67
C ARG A 47 -11.15 4.12 5.53
N PRO A 48 -11.80 5.23 5.12
CA PRO A 48 -11.12 6.52 5.03
C PRO A 48 -10.58 7.03 6.37
N VAL A 49 -11.30 6.79 7.46
CA VAL A 49 -10.86 7.18 8.82
C VAL A 49 -9.67 6.33 9.22
N LYS A 50 -9.77 5.01 9.04
CA LYS A 50 -8.68 4.07 9.34
C LYS A 50 -7.39 4.37 8.56
N GLU A 51 -7.52 4.74 7.30
CA GLU A 51 -6.39 5.15 6.46
C GLU A 51 -5.72 6.43 6.99
N SER A 52 -6.51 7.42 7.42
CA SER A 52 -6.02 8.66 8.05
C SER A 52 -5.33 8.36 9.39
N THR A 53 -5.99 7.59 10.26
CA THR A 53 -5.44 7.15 11.55
C THR A 53 -4.13 6.38 11.36
N PHE A 54 -4.00 5.53 10.33
CA PHE A 54 -2.74 4.84 10.08
C PHE A 54 -1.59 5.81 9.78
N ILE A 55 -1.85 6.89 9.05
CA ILE A 55 -0.87 7.96 8.82
C ILE A 55 -0.53 8.68 10.13
N HIS A 56 -1.53 8.97 10.97
CA HIS A 56 -1.34 9.56 12.30
C HIS A 56 -0.32 8.75 13.11
N GLU A 57 -0.55 7.45 13.24
CA GLU A 57 0.33 6.56 14.01
C GLU A 57 1.74 6.46 13.43
N ILE A 58 1.89 6.52 12.11
CA ILE A 58 3.22 6.59 11.49
C ILE A 58 3.93 7.88 11.89
N ILE A 59 3.23 9.02 11.89
CA ILE A 59 3.82 10.32 12.24
C ILE A 59 4.21 10.34 13.72
N GLU A 60 3.40 9.80 14.62
CA GLU A 60 3.74 9.64 16.04
C GLU A 60 5.04 8.82 16.19
N GLN A 61 5.15 7.68 15.52
CA GLN A 61 6.37 6.87 15.60
C GLN A 61 7.59 7.55 14.94
N LEU A 62 7.41 8.33 13.88
CA LEU A 62 8.49 9.15 13.31
C LEU A 62 8.94 10.24 14.29
N ASN A 63 7.98 10.89 14.95
CA ASN A 63 8.25 11.92 15.94
C ASN A 63 9.07 11.36 17.11
N ASP A 64 8.69 10.19 17.61
CA ASP A 64 9.38 9.48 18.69
C ASP A 64 10.76 8.97 18.28
N VAL A 65 10.86 8.20 17.19
CA VAL A 65 12.12 7.54 16.78
C VAL A 65 13.21 8.55 16.43
N TYR A 66 12.82 9.69 15.85
CA TYR A 66 13.76 10.74 15.46
C TYR A 66 13.84 11.91 16.44
N MET A 67 13.10 11.85 17.56
CA MET A 67 13.04 12.93 18.57
C MET A 67 12.75 14.30 17.94
N ILE A 68 11.77 14.36 17.05
CA ILE A 68 11.44 15.58 16.27
C ILE A 68 10.81 16.65 17.18
N ASN A 69 10.10 16.23 18.22
CA ASN A 69 9.36 17.08 19.18
C ASN A 69 8.21 17.87 18.54
N LEU A 70 7.44 17.23 17.65
CA LEU A 70 6.18 17.75 17.15
C LEU A 70 5.13 17.80 18.26
N GLU A 71 4.37 18.89 18.32
CA GLU A 71 3.16 18.97 19.12
C GLU A 71 2.06 18.11 18.49
N HIS A 72 1.19 17.51 19.31
CA HIS A 72 0.11 16.65 18.83
C HIS A 72 -0.82 17.33 17.80
N LYS A 73 -1.02 18.66 17.91
CA LYS A 73 -1.76 19.43 16.90
C LYS A 73 -1.07 19.40 15.52
N GLN A 74 0.25 19.52 15.48
CA GLN A 74 1.02 19.48 14.23
C GLN A 74 0.94 18.10 13.59
N ILE A 75 0.88 17.04 14.40
CA ILE A 75 0.68 15.66 13.93
C ILE A 75 -0.67 15.53 13.22
N TYR A 76 -1.76 16.04 13.80
CA TYR A 76 -3.06 16.10 13.12
C TYR A 76 -3.04 16.92 11.82
N ASP A 77 -2.39 18.09 11.83
CA ASP A 77 -2.30 18.93 10.64
C ASP A 77 -1.53 18.20 9.51
N LEU A 78 -0.46 17.49 9.85
CA LEU A 78 0.34 16.70 8.92
C LEU A 78 -0.42 15.46 8.43
N GLU A 79 -1.11 14.74 9.31
CA GLU A 79 -1.97 13.61 8.97
C GLU A 79 -2.97 14.02 7.89
N ALA A 80 -3.73 15.09 8.13
CA ALA A 80 -4.75 15.57 7.20
C ALA A 80 -4.14 15.97 5.84
N GLY A 81 -3.02 16.70 5.86
CA GLY A 81 -2.34 17.14 4.64
C GLY A 81 -1.75 15.99 3.82
N ILE A 82 -1.07 15.06 4.47
CA ILE A 82 -0.44 13.89 3.82
C ILE A 82 -1.51 12.95 3.27
N TYR A 83 -2.57 12.70 4.05
CA TYR A 83 -3.67 11.84 3.61
C TYR A 83 -4.36 12.40 2.37
N ALA A 84 -4.69 13.70 2.36
CA ALA A 84 -5.25 14.38 1.20
C ALA A 84 -4.31 14.30 -0.01
N PHE A 85 -3.02 14.60 0.18
CA PHE A 85 -2.02 14.54 -0.89
C PHE A 85 -1.94 13.14 -1.53
N ILE A 86 -1.89 12.08 -0.74
CA ILE A 86 -1.85 10.69 -1.24
C ILE A 86 -3.15 10.32 -1.96
N LYS A 87 -4.30 10.77 -1.46
CA LYS A 87 -5.61 10.50 -2.08
C LYS A 87 -5.76 11.19 -3.42
N ASP A 88 -5.32 12.43 -3.52
CA ASP A 88 -5.37 13.22 -4.74
C ASP A 88 -4.32 12.73 -5.76
N ASN A 89 -3.25 12.07 -5.30
CA ASN A 89 -2.13 11.61 -6.12
C ASN A 89 -1.80 10.12 -5.87
N PRO A 90 -2.68 9.17 -6.23
CA PRO A 90 -2.55 7.76 -5.85
C PRO A 90 -1.30 7.05 -6.37
N ASN A 91 -0.62 7.60 -7.38
CA ASN A 91 0.58 7.03 -8.00
C ASN A 91 1.89 7.75 -7.66
N VAL A 92 1.85 8.76 -6.78
CA VAL A 92 3.00 9.65 -6.53
C VAL A 92 4.25 8.91 -6.00
N PHE A 93 4.06 7.76 -5.35
CA PHE A 93 5.14 6.93 -4.80
C PHE A 93 5.28 5.56 -5.49
N ASN A 94 4.73 5.39 -6.71
CA ASN A 94 4.81 4.11 -7.42
C ASN A 94 6.10 4.02 -8.28
N GLU A 95 7.20 3.56 -7.68
CA GLU A 95 8.50 3.38 -8.38
C GLU A 95 8.45 2.35 -9.53
N LYS A 96 7.51 1.40 -9.49
CA LYS A 96 7.35 0.38 -10.54
C LYS A 96 6.76 0.93 -11.85
N SER A 97 6.21 2.14 -11.84
CA SER A 97 5.64 2.78 -13.03
C SER A 97 6.68 3.10 -14.12
N ILE A 98 7.97 3.19 -13.78
CA ILE A 98 9.02 3.59 -14.71
C ILE A 98 9.59 2.38 -15.51
N GLN A 99 9.54 1.16 -14.96
CA GLN A 99 10.10 -0.01 -15.66
C GLN A 99 9.19 -0.57 -16.78
N ASN A 100 7.88 -0.31 -16.73
CA ASN A 100 6.93 -0.78 -17.76
C ASN A 100 6.88 0.11 -19.02
N THR A 101 7.56 1.26 -19.04
CA THR A 101 7.46 2.19 -20.17
C THR A 101 8.40 1.86 -21.34
N ILE A 102 9.28 0.85 -21.22
CA ILE A 102 10.21 0.45 -22.30
C ILE A 102 9.65 -0.68 -23.21
N GLY A 103 8.42 -1.16 -23.00
CA GLY A 103 7.87 -2.24 -23.83
C GLY A 103 6.36 -2.15 -24.03
N ILE A 104 5.95 -1.38 -25.03
CA ILE A 104 4.58 -1.36 -25.62
C ILE A 104 3.52 -0.80 -24.68
N GLY A 105 3.01 0.40 -25.02
CA GLY A 105 1.96 1.10 -24.29
C GLY A 105 0.62 0.37 -24.30
N ILE A 106 0.49 -0.67 -23.47
CA ILE A 106 -0.78 -1.27 -23.08
C ILE A 106 -1.02 -0.89 -21.63
N LYS A 107 -2.04 -0.06 -21.39
CA LYS A 107 -2.59 0.14 -20.05
C LYS A 107 -3.20 -1.20 -19.62
N ILE A 108 -2.57 -1.88 -18.68
CA ILE A 108 -3.15 -3.06 -18.06
C ILE A 108 -3.97 -2.54 -16.88
N ASP A 109 -5.29 -2.57 -17.00
CA ASP A 109 -6.20 -2.37 -15.87
C ASP A 109 -5.99 -3.53 -14.88
N ASP A 110 -5.88 -3.20 -13.59
CA ASP A 110 -5.59 -4.13 -12.49
C ASP A 110 -6.62 -5.27 -12.33
N ASP A 111 -7.75 -5.22 -13.03
CA ASP A 111 -8.82 -6.23 -13.00
C ASP A 111 -8.55 -7.46 -13.90
N ILE A 112 -7.52 -7.42 -14.75
CA ILE A 112 -7.14 -8.58 -15.57
C ILE A 112 -6.04 -9.33 -14.83
N ALA A 113 -6.40 -10.47 -14.25
CA ALA A 113 -5.45 -11.39 -13.61
C ALA A 113 -4.25 -11.60 -14.54
N VAL A 114 -3.06 -11.21 -14.08
CA VAL A 114 -1.79 -11.31 -14.83
C VAL A 114 -1.60 -12.72 -15.39
N ASP A 115 -2.06 -13.74 -14.66
CA ASP A 115 -2.06 -15.14 -15.07
C ASP A 115 -2.88 -15.38 -16.36
N ASP A 116 -4.05 -14.76 -16.51
CA ASP A 116 -4.89 -14.88 -17.72
C ASP A 116 -4.22 -14.24 -18.94
N LEU A 117 -3.44 -13.18 -18.73
CA LEU A 117 -2.67 -12.53 -19.79
C LEU A 117 -1.45 -13.39 -20.21
N VAL A 118 -0.76 -13.97 -19.24
CA VAL A 118 0.36 -14.90 -19.47
C VAL A 118 -0.13 -16.15 -20.20
N ASP A 119 -1.28 -16.69 -19.81
CA ASP A 119 -1.87 -17.87 -20.45
C ASP A 119 -2.28 -17.57 -21.89
N LYS A 120 -2.93 -16.43 -22.16
CA LYS A 120 -3.28 -16.01 -23.53
C LYS A 120 -2.04 -15.81 -24.39
N ALA A 121 -0.99 -15.18 -23.87
CA ALA A 121 0.24 -14.94 -24.61
C ALA A 121 0.96 -16.25 -24.94
N THR A 122 1.10 -17.15 -23.96
CA THR A 122 1.69 -18.48 -24.13
C THR A 122 0.92 -19.29 -25.18
N ASN A 123 -0.41 -19.33 -25.08
CA ASN A 123 -1.25 -20.07 -26.01
C ASN A 123 -1.16 -19.55 -27.44
N LYS A 124 -1.11 -18.22 -27.63
CA LYS A 124 -0.95 -17.61 -28.95
C LYS A 124 0.42 -17.94 -29.55
N PHE A 125 1.50 -17.81 -28.78
CA PHE A 125 2.84 -18.16 -29.23
C PHE A 125 2.94 -19.63 -29.65
N VAL A 126 2.45 -20.54 -28.82
CA VAL A 126 2.47 -21.99 -29.09
C VAL A 126 1.69 -22.32 -30.36
N THR A 127 0.56 -21.65 -30.59
CA THR A 127 -0.28 -21.88 -31.78
C THR A 127 0.43 -21.43 -33.06
N GLU A 128 0.97 -20.22 -33.08
CA GLU A 128 1.70 -19.71 -34.25
C GLU A 128 2.96 -20.52 -34.52
N PHE A 129 3.72 -20.89 -33.47
CA PHE A 129 4.92 -21.71 -33.62
C PHE A 129 4.61 -23.09 -34.22
N ARG A 130 3.53 -23.75 -33.77
CA ARG A 130 3.09 -25.03 -34.38
C ARG A 130 2.72 -24.88 -35.85
N LYS A 131 2.04 -23.79 -36.21
CA LYS A 131 1.66 -23.50 -37.59
C LYS A 131 2.90 -23.32 -38.47
N THR A 132 3.89 -22.54 -38.02
CA THR A 132 5.17 -22.38 -38.72
C THR A 132 5.88 -23.71 -38.92
N LEU A 133 5.93 -24.58 -37.90
CA LEU A 133 6.53 -25.91 -38.03
C LEU A 133 5.78 -26.83 -39.00
N GLN A 134 4.46 -26.68 -39.11
CA GLN A 134 3.65 -27.44 -40.08
C GLN A 134 3.85 -26.94 -41.51
N ASP A 135 3.99 -25.63 -41.68
CA ASP A 135 4.25 -25.01 -42.99
C ASP A 135 5.65 -25.36 -43.52
N ILE A 136 6.65 -25.54 -42.64
CA ILE A 136 8.00 -26.01 -43.00
C ILE A 136 8.02 -27.50 -43.43
N LYS A 137 7.02 -28.29 -43.01
CA LYS A 137 6.91 -29.72 -43.37
C LYS A 137 6.21 -29.98 -44.71
N LYS A 138 5.71 -28.96 -45.40
CA LYS A 138 5.16 -29.04 -46.76
C LYS A 138 6.21 -28.67 -47.80
#